data_AF-A0A537NSM9-F1
#
_entry.id   AF-A0A537NSM9-F1
#
_cell.length_a   1.000
_cell.length_b   1.000
_cell.length_c   1.000
_cell.angle_alpha   90.00
_cell.angle_beta   90.00
_cell.angle_gamma   90.00
#
_symmetry.space_group_name_H-M   'P 1'
#
loop_
_entity.id
_entity.type
_entity.pdbx_description
1 polymer ?
#
loop_
_entity_poly.entity_id
_entity_poly.type
_entity_poly.pdbx_seq_one_letter_code
_entity_poly.pdbx_strand_id
1 'polypeptide(L)'
;MTLRDVGDTAPNSKSDGRRGWVGRSIRRVEDPALVAGHGRFTGNLPAARHVRFVRSSVASGRIVRIAAPEGAMVLTAAELESVKPIRPMLHRFNYVPISQPVLARDIVRFVGEPLAAVVALSRDEAEDIADLVEVEIEETPAIVGTDAALAPGAALVHAEAAGNIAVEGRVQTPGFESQVARAYRLIKVEIRSHRQNALPLEPRAAHAAWDTATARVTLTCATQMPHATRTIIADLIEMPESDLRVIAPDVGGGFGQKMSLAAEFVVVTWLARTLKTSVAWVEDRRENLIACFHSRDQSISLEGAFDPDAKVIGFAADIVADVGAYS
;
A
#
# COMPACT_ATOMS: atom_id res chain seq x y z
N MET A 1 -17.96 49.82 11.26
CA MET A 1 -18.93 49.56 10.17
C MET A 1 -19.72 48.33 10.58
N THR A 2 -20.98 48.55 10.90
CA THR A 2 -21.89 47.65 11.62
C THR A 2 -22.42 46.54 10.71
N LEU A 3 -22.33 45.28 11.15
CA LEU A 3 -23.04 44.16 10.53
C LEU A 3 -24.45 44.08 11.13
N ARG A 4 -25.45 44.15 10.24
CA ARG A 4 -26.88 44.16 10.56
C ARG A 4 -27.39 42.75 10.90
N ASP A 5 -28.25 42.72 11.91
CA ASP A 5 -29.23 41.69 12.22
C ASP A 5 -30.14 41.37 11.01
N VAL A 6 -30.41 40.08 10.81
CA VAL A 6 -31.58 39.61 10.05
C VAL A 6 -32.27 38.50 10.85
N GLY A 7 -33.39 38.89 11.46
CA GLY A 7 -34.64 38.14 11.63
C GLY A 7 -34.59 36.67 12.09
N ASP A 8 -34.91 36.46 13.36
CA ASP A 8 -35.10 35.16 14.01
C ASP A 8 -36.58 34.71 13.88
N THR A 9 -36.83 33.61 13.17
CA THR A 9 -38.07 32.82 13.32
C THR A 9 -37.71 31.53 14.05
N ALA A 10 -38.11 31.44 15.31
CA ALA A 10 -37.77 30.32 16.18
C ALA A 10 -38.45 29.00 15.75
N PRO A 11 -37.72 27.86 15.88
CA PRO A 11 -38.37 26.62 16.25
C PRO A 11 -37.74 26.01 17.51
N ASN A 12 -38.64 25.76 18.45
CA ASN A 12 -38.80 24.58 19.28
C ASN A 12 -37.60 24.01 20.08
N SER A 13 -37.86 23.93 21.37
CA SER A 13 -37.04 23.49 22.48
C SER A 13 -36.44 22.08 22.35
N LYS A 14 -35.11 21.99 22.50
CA LYS A 14 -34.35 21.05 23.37
C LYS A 14 -32.84 21.15 23.05
N SER A 15 -32.20 22.24 23.46
CA SER A 15 -30.76 22.29 23.72
C SER A 15 -30.47 23.58 24.44
N ASP A 16 -29.78 23.50 25.57
CA ASP A 16 -29.16 24.66 26.22
C ASP A 16 -28.34 25.46 25.18
N GLY A 17 -28.40 26.79 25.25
CA GLY A 17 -28.17 27.77 24.17
C GLY A 17 -26.77 27.87 23.53
N ARG A 18 -26.00 26.79 23.46
CA ARG A 18 -24.81 26.66 22.61
C ARG A 18 -25.01 25.44 21.72
N ARG A 19 -25.56 25.64 20.51
CA ARG A 19 -25.47 24.65 19.43
C ARG A 19 -24.01 24.17 19.38
N GLY A 20 -23.75 22.90 19.66
CA GLY A 20 -22.40 22.36 19.66
C GLY A 20 -21.70 22.52 18.30
N TRP A 21 -20.40 22.25 18.27
CA TRP A 21 -19.61 22.31 17.03
C TRP A 21 -19.97 21.19 16.04
N VAL A 22 -20.50 20.07 16.54
CA VAL A 22 -20.88 18.89 15.74
C VAL A 22 -22.02 19.21 14.78
N GLY A 23 -21.88 18.82 13.51
CA GLY A 23 -22.88 19.01 12.46
C GLY A 23 -22.86 20.38 11.76
N ARG A 24 -21.95 21.28 12.15
CA ARG A 24 -21.77 22.58 11.50
C ARG A 24 -20.72 22.52 10.39
N SER A 25 -20.96 23.20 9.28
CA SER A 25 -19.96 23.43 8.21
C SER A 25 -18.94 24.50 8.63
N ILE A 26 -18.06 24.15 9.56
CA ILE A 26 -16.94 25.01 9.96
C ILE A 26 -15.81 24.94 8.93
N ARG A 27 -15.07 26.04 8.76
CA ARG A 27 -13.85 26.04 7.93
C ARG A 27 -12.79 25.17 8.58
N ARG A 28 -11.99 24.50 7.75
CA ARG A 28 -10.97 23.57 8.27
C ARG A 28 -9.80 24.35 8.85
N VAL A 29 -9.15 23.77 9.85
CA VAL A 29 -8.04 24.42 10.59
C VAL A 29 -6.78 24.47 9.72
N GLU A 30 -6.61 23.48 8.86
CA GLU A 30 -5.48 23.30 7.95
C GLU A 30 -5.55 24.19 6.69
N ASP A 31 -6.74 24.67 6.31
CA ASP A 31 -6.94 25.42 5.06
C ASP A 31 -5.97 26.60 4.88
N PRO A 32 -5.77 27.50 5.87
CA PRO A 32 -4.91 28.68 5.68
C PRO A 32 -3.47 28.34 5.30
N ALA A 33 -2.91 27.24 5.82
CA ALA A 33 -1.57 26.81 5.46
C ALA A 33 -1.54 26.19 4.05
N LEU A 34 -2.50 25.32 3.74
CA LEU A 34 -2.53 24.58 2.48
C LEU A 34 -2.77 25.48 1.26
N VAL A 35 -3.73 26.42 1.35
CA VAL A 35 -4.07 27.31 0.22
C VAL A 35 -3.01 28.38 -0.05
N ALA A 36 -2.15 28.65 0.92
CA ALA A 36 -1.04 29.60 0.80
C ALA A 36 0.28 28.94 0.39
N GLY A 37 0.29 27.63 0.12
CA GLY A 37 1.52 26.89 -0.23
C GLY A 37 2.46 26.64 0.96
N HIS A 38 1.97 26.79 2.20
CA HIS A 38 2.74 26.53 3.43
C HIS A 38 2.55 25.09 3.96
N GLY A 39 1.92 24.20 3.19
CA GLY A 39 1.78 22.79 3.52
C GLY A 39 3.14 22.09 3.60
N ARG A 40 3.25 21.16 4.54
CA ARG A 40 4.47 20.39 4.82
C ARG A 40 4.32 18.97 4.28
N PHE A 41 4.60 18.81 2.99
CA PHE A 41 4.59 17.49 2.33
C PHE A 41 5.95 16.81 2.44
N THR A 42 5.97 15.48 2.49
CA THR A 42 7.22 14.73 2.72
C THR A 42 8.23 14.96 1.59
N GLY A 43 7.78 15.02 0.34
CA GLY A 43 8.64 15.22 -0.82
C GLY A 43 9.35 16.57 -0.89
N ASN A 44 9.00 17.52 -0.02
CA ASN A 44 9.62 18.85 0.04
C ASN A 44 10.77 18.91 1.06
N LEU A 45 11.04 17.83 1.79
CA LEU A 45 12.09 17.81 2.81
C LEU A 45 13.48 17.64 2.17
N PRO A 46 14.47 18.48 2.51
CA PRO A 46 15.82 18.36 1.98
C PRO A 46 16.55 17.17 2.60
N ALA A 47 17.32 16.43 1.79
CA ALA A 47 18.13 15.31 2.24
C ALA A 47 19.57 15.40 1.74
N ALA A 48 20.48 14.73 2.43
CA ALA A 48 21.88 14.61 2.02
C ALA A 48 22.10 13.51 0.97
N ARG A 49 21.19 12.53 0.92
CA ARG A 49 21.20 11.42 -0.04
C ARG A 49 19.81 11.22 -0.62
N HIS A 50 19.76 10.84 -1.89
CA HIS A 50 18.53 10.52 -2.61
C HIS A 50 18.56 9.08 -3.10
N VAL A 51 17.41 8.42 -3.07
CA VAL A 51 17.25 7.02 -3.48
C VAL A 51 16.38 6.93 -4.73
N ARG A 52 16.81 6.10 -5.68
CA ARG A 52 16.00 5.63 -6.80
C ARG A 52 15.99 4.11 -6.80
N PHE A 53 14.82 3.51 -6.97
CA PHE A 53 14.71 2.05 -7.05
C PHE A 53 14.83 1.59 -8.50
N VAL A 54 15.71 0.62 -8.73
CA VAL A 54 15.73 -0.17 -9.96
C VAL A 54 14.65 -1.23 -9.82
N ARG A 55 13.70 -1.22 -10.76
CA ARG A 55 12.49 -2.06 -10.69
C ARG A 55 12.44 -3.03 -11.85
N SER A 56 11.88 -4.21 -11.61
CA SER A 56 11.71 -5.20 -12.67
C SER A 56 10.82 -4.68 -13.80
N SER A 57 11.26 -4.87 -15.03
CA SER A 57 10.44 -4.76 -16.25
C SER A 57 9.69 -6.06 -16.58
N VAL A 58 10.04 -7.16 -15.90
CA VAL A 58 9.52 -8.52 -16.11
C VAL A 58 8.51 -8.88 -15.03
N ALA A 59 7.45 -9.61 -15.39
CA ALA A 59 6.39 -10.02 -14.47
C ALA A 59 6.74 -11.25 -13.63
N SER A 60 7.57 -12.16 -14.14
CA SER A 60 8.02 -13.34 -13.41
C SER A 60 9.36 -13.82 -13.97
N GLY A 61 10.30 -14.19 -13.11
CA GLY A 61 11.57 -14.73 -13.56
C GLY A 61 12.60 -14.86 -12.45
N ARG A 62 13.69 -15.56 -12.75
CA ARG A 62 14.84 -15.71 -11.85
C ARG A 62 15.86 -14.60 -12.11
N ILE A 63 16.28 -13.91 -11.07
CA ILE A 63 17.35 -12.91 -11.16
C ILE A 63 18.66 -13.65 -11.39
N VAL A 64 19.31 -13.39 -12.52
CA VAL A 64 20.61 -13.97 -12.87
C VAL A 64 21.72 -13.07 -12.36
N ARG A 65 21.59 -11.76 -12.59
CA ARG A 65 22.61 -10.78 -12.28
C ARG A 65 22.02 -9.38 -12.18
N ILE A 66 22.58 -8.59 -11.27
CA ILE A 66 22.42 -7.13 -11.21
C ILE A 66 23.84 -6.54 -11.24
N ALA A 67 24.15 -5.72 -12.25
CA ALA A 67 25.44 -5.07 -12.38
C ALA A 67 25.29 -3.57 -12.21
N ALA A 68 26.02 -3.00 -11.25
CA ALA A 68 26.07 -1.57 -11.02
C ALA A 68 27.24 -0.94 -11.79
N PRO A 69 27.10 0.32 -12.24
CA PRO A 69 28.22 1.07 -12.80
C PRO A 69 29.32 1.27 -11.74
N GLU A 70 30.58 1.32 -12.18
CA GLU A 70 31.73 1.46 -11.29
C GLU A 70 31.63 2.76 -10.45
N GLY A 71 31.88 2.63 -9.14
CA GLY A 71 31.85 3.77 -8.21
C GLY A 71 30.46 4.21 -7.75
N ALA A 72 29.38 3.69 -8.33
CA ALA A 72 28.03 3.97 -7.86
C ALA A 72 27.70 3.20 -6.59
N MET A 73 26.90 3.82 -5.71
CA MET A 73 26.35 3.16 -4.54
C MET A 73 25.01 2.53 -4.90
N VAL A 74 25.02 1.22 -5.14
CA VAL A 74 23.83 0.43 -5.48
C VAL A 74 23.70 -0.71 -4.49
N LEU A 75 22.56 -0.79 -3.82
CA LEU A 75 22.24 -1.85 -2.88
C LEU A 75 21.28 -2.84 -3.52
N THR A 76 21.52 -4.12 -3.30
CA THR A 76 20.66 -5.23 -3.65
C THR A 76 20.11 -5.89 -2.38
N ALA A 77 19.38 -6.99 -2.52
CA ALA A 77 18.96 -7.78 -1.37
C ALA A 77 20.14 -8.34 -0.55
N ALA A 78 21.36 -8.43 -1.11
CA ALA A 78 22.53 -8.92 -0.39
C ALA A 78 22.92 -8.01 0.78
N GLU A 79 22.89 -6.69 0.58
CA GLU A 79 23.19 -5.70 1.63
C GLU A 79 22.13 -5.66 2.74
N LEU A 80 20.94 -6.21 2.48
CA LEU A 80 19.79 -6.24 3.39
C LEU A 80 19.56 -7.62 4.00
N GLU A 81 20.58 -8.48 4.08
CA GLU A 81 20.43 -9.85 4.63
C GLU A 81 19.91 -9.89 6.06
N SER A 82 20.24 -8.90 6.90
CA SER A 82 19.71 -8.78 8.25
C SER A 82 18.29 -8.20 8.33
N VAL A 83 17.73 -7.73 7.21
CA VAL A 83 16.40 -7.13 7.17
C VAL A 83 15.38 -8.23 6.88
N LYS A 84 14.45 -8.44 7.81
CA LYS A 84 13.37 -9.42 7.65
C LYS A 84 12.45 -9.01 6.48
N PRO A 85 11.82 -9.98 5.79
CA PRO A 85 10.79 -9.65 4.81
C PRO A 85 9.55 -9.07 5.49
N ILE A 86 8.83 -8.20 4.79
CA ILE A 86 7.52 -7.71 5.22
C ILE A 86 6.58 -8.91 5.28
N ARG A 87 6.13 -9.27 6.48
CA ARG A 87 5.22 -10.40 6.68
C ARG A 87 3.87 -9.90 7.17
N PRO A 88 2.79 -10.12 6.43
CA PRO A 88 1.46 -9.70 6.85
C PRO A 88 0.97 -10.52 8.05
N MET A 89 0.16 -9.89 8.90
CA MET A 89 -0.49 -10.52 10.04
C MET A 89 -2.00 -10.32 9.93
N LEU A 90 -2.72 -11.39 9.60
CA LEU A 90 -4.18 -11.37 9.50
C LEU A 90 -4.78 -12.53 10.29
N HIS A 91 -5.64 -12.19 11.26
CA HIS A 91 -6.39 -13.17 12.05
C HIS A 91 -7.67 -13.59 11.30
N ARG A 92 -7.52 -14.41 10.27
CA ARG A 92 -8.61 -15.01 9.48
C ARG A 92 -8.42 -16.51 9.36
N PHE A 93 -9.53 -17.23 9.25
CA PHE A 93 -9.51 -18.68 8.98
C PHE A 93 -8.88 -18.95 7.61
N ASN A 94 -8.10 -20.04 7.51
CA ASN A 94 -7.40 -20.45 6.28
C ASN A 94 -6.55 -19.36 5.59
N TYR A 95 -6.02 -18.41 6.37
CA TYR A 95 -5.10 -17.41 5.83
C TYR A 95 -3.67 -17.95 5.76
N VAL A 96 -3.05 -17.83 4.58
CA VAL A 96 -1.64 -18.13 4.34
C VAL A 96 -0.86 -16.81 4.23
N PRO A 97 -0.03 -16.46 5.23
CA PRO A 97 0.79 -15.25 5.17
C PRO A 97 1.90 -15.40 4.13
N ILE A 98 1.94 -14.48 3.16
CA ILE A 98 2.91 -14.46 2.06
C ILE A 98 3.87 -13.30 2.30
N SER A 99 5.11 -13.64 2.62
CA SER A 99 6.14 -12.65 2.92
C SER A 99 6.63 -11.94 1.66
N GLN A 100 6.77 -10.62 1.72
CA GLN A 100 7.34 -9.79 0.67
C GLN A 100 8.79 -9.39 1.02
N PRO A 101 9.78 -9.71 0.19
CA PRO A 101 11.14 -9.22 0.40
C PRO A 101 11.19 -7.69 0.17
N VAL A 102 12.06 -7.00 0.91
CA VAL A 102 12.21 -5.55 0.78
C VAL A 102 12.81 -5.17 -0.59
N LEU A 103 13.78 -5.95 -1.06
CA LEU A 103 14.27 -5.98 -2.44
C LEU A 103 14.23 -7.44 -2.91
N ALA A 104 13.79 -7.71 -4.14
CA ALA A 104 13.79 -9.06 -4.67
C ALA A 104 15.21 -9.62 -4.71
N ARG A 105 15.36 -10.86 -4.23
CA ARG A 105 16.66 -11.54 -4.11
C ARG A 105 16.90 -12.47 -5.29
N ASP A 106 16.09 -13.52 -5.39
CA ASP A 106 16.30 -14.61 -6.36
C ASP A 106 15.24 -14.64 -7.46
N ILE A 107 14.01 -14.21 -7.13
CA ILE A 107 12.83 -14.35 -7.98
C ILE A 107 12.07 -13.03 -8.01
N VAL A 108 11.71 -12.62 -9.22
CA VAL A 108 10.74 -11.57 -9.50
C VAL A 108 9.35 -12.17 -9.67
N ARG A 109 8.34 -11.50 -9.13
CA ARG A 109 6.93 -11.92 -9.11
C ARG A 109 5.95 -10.89 -9.67
N PHE A 110 6.40 -9.66 -9.96
CA PHE A 110 5.58 -8.69 -10.69
C PHE A 110 6.42 -7.58 -11.34
N VAL A 111 5.87 -6.94 -12.39
CA VAL A 111 6.45 -5.75 -13.00
C VAL A 111 6.40 -4.59 -12.01
N GLY A 112 7.55 -3.96 -11.74
CA GLY A 112 7.65 -2.88 -10.75
C GLY A 112 8.23 -3.32 -9.40
N GLU A 113 8.46 -4.62 -9.20
CA GLU A 113 9.10 -5.13 -8.00
C GLU A 113 10.51 -4.54 -7.83
N PRO A 114 10.84 -3.97 -6.65
CA PRO A 114 12.13 -3.34 -6.45
C PRO A 114 13.24 -4.40 -6.37
N LEU A 115 14.26 -4.24 -7.20
CA LEU A 115 15.41 -5.16 -7.32
C LEU A 115 16.64 -4.61 -6.60
N ALA A 116 16.87 -3.30 -6.74
CA ALA A 116 17.99 -2.60 -6.17
C ALA A 116 17.60 -1.17 -5.78
N ALA A 117 18.40 -0.55 -4.91
CA ALA A 117 18.29 0.83 -4.49
C ALA A 117 19.59 1.57 -4.81
N VAL A 118 19.52 2.53 -5.72
CA VAL A 118 20.60 3.47 -6.02
C VAL A 118 20.58 4.60 -5.01
N VAL A 119 21.74 4.97 -4.47
CA VAL A 119 21.89 6.08 -3.52
C VAL A 119 22.87 7.11 -4.09
N ALA A 120 22.43 8.35 -4.24
CA ALA A 120 23.24 9.43 -4.82
C ALA A 120 23.14 10.73 -4.01
N LEU A 121 23.88 11.77 -4.42
CA LEU A 121 23.82 13.09 -3.76
C LEU A 121 22.64 13.94 -4.22
N SER A 122 22.07 13.64 -5.39
CA SER A 122 20.88 14.29 -5.91
C SER A 122 19.89 13.28 -6.48
N ARG A 123 18.64 13.71 -6.67
CA ARG A 123 17.60 12.88 -7.29
C ARG A 123 17.97 12.53 -8.73
N ASP A 124 18.38 13.53 -9.51
CA ASP A 124 18.71 13.38 -10.92
C ASP A 124 19.88 12.40 -11.11
N GLU A 125 20.93 12.51 -10.29
CA GLU A 125 22.05 11.57 -10.29
C GLU A 125 21.62 10.14 -9.91
N ALA A 126 20.68 9.97 -8.97
CA ALA A 126 20.16 8.65 -8.62
C ALA A 126 19.33 8.05 -9.77
N GLU A 127 18.61 8.89 -10.53
CA GLU A 127 17.88 8.48 -11.73
C GLU A 127 18.85 8.08 -12.85
N ASP A 128 19.85 8.90 -13.15
CA ASP A 128 20.88 8.60 -14.16
C ASP A 128 21.63 7.29 -13.86
N ILE A 129 22.04 7.08 -12.60
CA ILE A 129 22.71 5.84 -12.21
C ILE A 129 21.76 4.64 -12.31
N ALA A 130 20.48 4.79 -11.95
CA ALA A 130 19.51 3.71 -12.03
C ALA A 130 19.29 3.23 -13.47
N ASP A 131 19.33 4.14 -14.44
CA ASP A 131 19.24 3.80 -15.88
C ASP A 131 20.48 3.06 -16.40
N LEU A 132 21.62 3.15 -15.71
CA LEU A 132 22.85 2.43 -16.02
C LEU A 132 22.96 1.07 -15.31
N VAL A 133 22.06 0.74 -14.38
CA VAL A 133 22.08 -0.57 -13.71
C VAL A 133 21.55 -1.63 -14.67
N GLU A 134 22.42 -2.59 -15.01
CA GLU A 134 22.06 -3.70 -15.87
C GLU A 134 21.45 -4.84 -15.04
N VAL A 135 20.29 -5.32 -15.46
CA VAL A 135 19.56 -6.41 -14.82
C VAL A 135 19.33 -7.53 -15.82
N GLU A 136 19.79 -8.73 -15.48
CA GLU A 136 19.55 -9.95 -16.24
C GLU A 136 18.55 -10.84 -15.47
N ILE A 137 17.40 -11.09 -16.08
CA ILE A 137 16.34 -11.95 -15.55
C ILE A 137 16.07 -13.06 -16.57
N GLU A 138 16.14 -14.31 -16.11
CA GLU A 138 15.63 -15.46 -16.84
C GLU A 138 14.10 -15.48 -16.67
N GLU A 139 13.37 -14.97 -17.66
CA GLU A 139 11.91 -14.84 -17.58
C GLU A 139 11.22 -16.20 -17.48
N THR A 140 10.20 -16.27 -16.63
CA THR A 140 9.30 -17.42 -16.52
C THR A 140 7.89 -17.00 -16.88
N PRO A 141 7.02 -17.92 -17.35
CA PRO A 141 5.63 -17.60 -17.63
C PRO A 141 4.94 -17.00 -16.40
N ALA A 142 4.45 -15.76 -16.54
CA ALA A 142 3.73 -15.09 -15.47
C ALA A 142 2.27 -15.55 -15.40
N ILE A 143 1.73 -15.54 -14.18
CA ILE A 143 0.31 -15.80 -13.94
C ILE A 143 -0.43 -14.46 -13.95
N VAL A 144 -1.37 -14.32 -14.89
CA VAL A 144 -2.12 -13.08 -15.10
C VAL A 144 -3.61 -13.36 -14.86
N GLY A 145 -4.14 -12.82 -13.77
CA GLY A 145 -5.54 -12.95 -13.38
C GLY A 145 -5.88 -14.23 -12.61
N THR A 146 -7.06 -14.22 -12.00
CA THR A 146 -7.55 -15.29 -11.12
C THR A 146 -7.78 -16.61 -11.85
N ASP A 147 -8.26 -16.57 -13.09
CA ASP A 147 -8.59 -17.77 -13.86
C ASP A 147 -7.33 -18.60 -14.16
N ALA A 148 -6.23 -17.93 -14.51
CA ALA A 148 -4.94 -18.57 -14.70
C ALA A 148 -4.34 -19.07 -13.38
N ALA A 149 -4.50 -18.31 -12.30
CA ALA A 149 -3.98 -18.66 -10.97
C ALA A 149 -4.67 -19.91 -10.39
N LEU A 150 -5.99 -20.06 -10.64
CA LEU A 150 -6.82 -21.14 -10.12
C LEU A 150 -6.95 -22.34 -11.07
N ALA A 151 -6.38 -22.26 -12.27
CA ALA A 151 -6.46 -23.33 -13.25
C ALA A 151 -5.82 -24.63 -12.72
N PRO A 152 -6.38 -25.82 -13.02
CA PRO A 152 -5.76 -27.09 -12.67
C PRO A 152 -4.33 -27.20 -13.20
N GLY A 153 -3.35 -27.42 -12.32
CA GLY A 153 -1.95 -27.53 -12.68
C GLY A 153 -1.25 -26.19 -12.96
N ALA A 154 -1.86 -25.05 -12.60
CA ALA A 154 -1.19 -23.76 -12.63
C ALA A 154 0.12 -23.80 -11.82
N ALA A 155 1.14 -23.12 -12.32
CA ALA A 155 2.36 -22.90 -11.55
C ALA A 155 2.02 -22.16 -10.24
N LEU A 156 2.82 -22.36 -9.20
CA LEU A 156 2.64 -21.64 -7.94
C LEU A 156 3.50 -20.37 -7.94
N VAL A 157 2.91 -19.22 -7.60
CA VAL A 157 3.65 -17.97 -7.36
C VAL A 157 4.51 -18.09 -6.09
N HIS A 158 3.96 -18.77 -5.08
CA HIS A 158 4.62 -19.09 -3.81
C HIS A 158 4.37 -20.54 -3.45
N ALA A 159 5.42 -21.25 -3.04
CA ALA A 159 5.32 -22.67 -2.70
C ALA A 159 4.42 -22.91 -1.49
N GLU A 160 4.37 -21.99 -0.52
CA GLU A 160 3.49 -22.10 0.65
C GLU A 160 2.00 -21.86 0.38
N ALA A 161 1.63 -21.25 -0.75
CA ALA A 161 0.25 -20.93 -1.13
C ALA A 161 -0.31 -21.98 -2.10
N ALA A 162 -0.77 -23.12 -1.57
CA ALA A 162 -1.35 -24.18 -2.38
C ALA A 162 -2.50 -23.64 -3.26
N GLY A 163 -2.44 -23.95 -4.56
CA GLY A 163 -3.44 -23.50 -5.54
C GLY A 163 -3.47 -21.99 -5.80
N ASN A 164 -2.44 -21.25 -5.42
CA ASN A 164 -2.39 -19.78 -5.47
C ASN A 164 -3.49 -19.08 -4.64
N ILE A 165 -3.95 -19.73 -3.55
CA ILE A 165 -4.98 -19.19 -2.66
C ILE A 165 -4.33 -18.68 -1.37
N ALA A 166 -4.36 -17.37 -1.15
CA ALA A 166 -3.86 -16.75 0.08
C ALA A 166 -4.88 -16.80 1.23
N VAL A 167 -6.17 -16.81 0.92
CA VAL A 167 -7.25 -16.91 1.91
C VAL A 167 -8.49 -17.53 1.28
N GLU A 168 -9.15 -18.43 2.00
CA GLU A 168 -10.44 -18.99 1.59
C GLU A 168 -11.40 -19.00 2.79
N GLY A 169 -12.65 -18.59 2.55
CA GLY A 169 -13.67 -18.61 3.59
C GLY A 169 -15.04 -18.89 3.01
N ARG A 170 -15.78 -19.80 3.65
CA ARG A 170 -17.19 -20.07 3.35
C ARG A 170 -18.03 -19.86 4.60
N VAL A 171 -19.07 -19.06 4.47
CA VAL A 171 -20.03 -18.77 5.54
C VAL A 171 -21.43 -18.98 5.00
N GLN A 172 -22.26 -19.71 5.75
CA GLN A 172 -23.65 -19.97 5.39
C GLN A 172 -24.53 -19.81 6.63
N THR A 173 -25.59 -19.00 6.49
CA THR A 173 -26.58 -18.82 7.55
C THR A 173 -27.45 -20.08 7.69
N PRO A 174 -27.75 -20.55 8.92
CA PRO A 174 -28.66 -21.66 9.13
C PRO A 174 -30.02 -21.42 8.47
N GLY A 175 -30.56 -22.44 7.78
CA GLY A 175 -31.84 -22.35 7.09
C GLY A 175 -31.79 -21.67 5.72
N PHE A 176 -30.60 -21.29 5.21
CA PHE A 176 -30.45 -20.70 3.88
C PHE A 176 -31.12 -21.55 2.77
N GLU A 177 -30.82 -22.84 2.71
CA GLU A 177 -31.35 -23.75 1.67
C GLU A 177 -32.88 -23.82 1.68
N SER A 178 -33.50 -23.82 2.87
CA SER A 178 -34.96 -23.92 2.98
C SER A 178 -35.67 -22.63 2.58
N GLN A 179 -35.03 -21.48 2.72
CA GLN A 179 -35.55 -20.20 2.22
C GLN A 179 -35.40 -20.12 0.69
N VAL A 180 -34.23 -20.47 0.15
CA VAL A 180 -33.96 -20.45 -1.29
C VAL A 180 -34.89 -21.41 -2.03
N ALA A 181 -35.18 -22.59 -1.48
CA ALA A 181 -36.12 -23.56 -2.07
C ALA A 181 -37.56 -23.03 -2.20
N ARG A 182 -37.92 -21.95 -1.48
CA ARG A 182 -39.23 -21.28 -1.53
C ARG A 182 -39.25 -20.05 -2.43
N ALA A 183 -38.14 -19.76 -3.11
CA ALA A 183 -38.04 -18.60 -3.98
C ALA A 183 -39.10 -18.65 -5.09
N TYR A 184 -39.84 -17.56 -5.24
CA TYR A 184 -40.67 -17.32 -6.42
C TYR A 184 -39.79 -17.07 -7.65
N ARG A 185 -38.65 -16.37 -7.45
CA ARG A 185 -37.67 -16.11 -8.50
C ARG A 185 -36.25 -16.13 -7.94
N LEU A 186 -35.35 -16.76 -8.70
CA LEU A 186 -33.91 -16.63 -8.54
C LEU A 186 -33.37 -15.67 -9.60
N ILE A 187 -32.54 -14.71 -9.18
CA ILE A 187 -31.88 -13.76 -10.08
C ILE A 187 -30.38 -13.87 -9.86
N LYS A 188 -29.67 -14.20 -10.94
CA LYS A 188 -28.21 -14.27 -10.96
C LYS A 188 -27.62 -13.04 -11.63
N VAL A 189 -26.55 -12.49 -11.06
CA VAL A 189 -25.79 -11.37 -11.60
C VAL A 189 -24.30 -11.68 -11.52
N GLU A 190 -23.61 -11.55 -12.65
CA GLU A 190 -22.16 -11.64 -12.73
C GLU A 190 -21.59 -10.21 -12.79
N ILE A 191 -20.66 -9.89 -11.89
CA ILE A 191 -20.06 -8.56 -11.78
C ILE A 191 -18.55 -8.71 -11.85
N ARG A 192 -17.94 -7.90 -12.73
CA ARG A 192 -16.49 -7.73 -12.80
C ARG A 192 -16.14 -6.32 -12.34
N SER A 193 -15.26 -6.22 -11.35
CA SER A 193 -14.61 -4.97 -10.99
C SER A 193 -13.13 -5.12 -11.32
N HIS A 194 -12.61 -4.29 -12.22
CA HIS A 194 -11.20 -4.35 -12.60
C HIS A 194 -10.30 -3.70 -11.53
N ARG A 195 -9.00 -3.99 -11.63
CA ARG A 195 -7.95 -3.40 -10.81
C ARG A 195 -8.02 -1.86 -10.85
N GLN A 196 -7.92 -1.25 -9.68
CA GLN A 196 -7.96 0.20 -9.49
C GLN A 196 -6.74 0.67 -8.73
N ASN A 197 -6.25 1.86 -9.11
CA ASN A 197 -5.21 2.60 -8.42
C ASN A 197 -5.85 3.83 -7.76
N ALA A 198 -5.48 4.12 -6.51
CA ALA A 198 -5.97 5.29 -5.77
C ALA A 198 -5.54 6.63 -6.38
N LEU A 199 -4.41 6.63 -7.09
CA LEU A 199 -3.83 7.76 -7.81
C LEU A 199 -3.83 9.09 -7.02
N PRO A 200 -3.35 9.12 -5.76
CA PRO A 200 -3.27 10.37 -5.01
C PRO A 200 -2.36 11.36 -5.74
N LEU A 201 -2.68 12.67 -5.69
CA LEU A 201 -1.90 13.70 -6.39
C LEU A 201 -0.46 13.76 -5.86
N GLU A 202 -0.26 13.61 -4.55
CA GLU A 202 1.06 13.37 -3.96
C GLU A 202 1.39 11.87 -4.03
N PRO A 203 2.45 11.45 -4.76
CA PRO A 203 2.96 10.08 -4.73
C PRO A 203 3.44 9.66 -3.33
N ARG A 204 3.87 8.40 -3.18
CA ARG A 204 4.53 7.95 -1.94
C ARG A 204 5.88 8.66 -1.79
N ALA A 205 6.22 9.04 -0.57
CA ALA A 205 7.50 9.67 -0.28
C ALA A 205 7.94 9.33 1.15
N ALA A 206 9.24 9.22 1.34
CA ALA A 206 9.90 9.01 2.62
C ALA A 206 11.15 9.87 2.74
N HIS A 207 11.35 10.42 3.92
CA HIS A 207 12.56 11.10 4.33
C HIS A 207 12.95 10.59 5.72
N ALA A 208 14.05 9.84 5.81
CA ALA A 208 14.61 9.39 7.07
C ALA A 208 15.85 10.22 7.43
N ALA A 209 15.95 10.67 8.67
CA ALA A 209 17.10 11.41 9.18
C ALA A 209 17.66 10.75 10.45
N TRP A 210 18.97 10.50 10.44
CA TRP A 210 19.73 10.10 11.61
C TRP A 210 20.09 11.31 12.48
N ASP A 211 19.81 11.22 13.78
CA ASP A 211 20.26 12.16 14.78
C ASP A 211 21.52 11.64 15.48
N THR A 212 22.65 12.32 15.29
CA THR A 212 23.94 11.95 15.88
C THR A 212 23.96 12.08 17.40
N ALA A 213 23.16 12.98 17.99
CA ALA A 213 23.16 13.20 19.43
C ALA A 213 22.42 12.09 20.18
N THR A 214 21.34 11.58 19.60
CA THR A 214 20.51 10.55 20.24
C THR A 214 20.69 9.15 19.67
N ALA A 215 21.40 9.01 18.55
CA ALA A 215 21.54 7.78 17.79
C ALA A 215 20.18 7.18 17.34
N ARG A 216 19.23 8.05 17.00
CA ARG A 216 17.87 7.67 16.58
C ARG A 216 17.59 8.07 15.14
N VAL A 217 16.63 7.40 14.52
CA VAL A 217 16.12 7.74 13.18
C VAL A 217 14.72 8.38 13.31
N THR A 218 14.51 9.49 12.61
CA THR A 218 13.16 10.01 12.34
C THR A 218 12.80 9.77 10.88
N LEU A 219 11.77 8.96 10.64
CA LEU A 219 11.14 8.77 9.32
C LEU A 219 9.93 9.69 9.21
N THR A 220 10.00 10.69 8.35
CA THR A 220 8.82 11.43 7.88
C THR A 220 8.35 10.80 6.58
N CYS A 221 7.10 10.32 6.52
CA CYS A 221 6.59 9.65 5.32
C CYS A 221 5.11 9.90 5.08
N ALA A 222 4.71 9.80 3.81
CA ALA A 222 3.32 9.90 3.40
C ALA A 222 2.56 8.59 3.75
N THR A 223 2.16 8.45 5.01
CA THR A 223 1.47 7.27 5.56
C THR A 223 0.18 7.65 6.29
N GLN A 224 -0.80 6.75 6.27
CA GLN A 224 -2.02 6.85 7.07
C GLN A 224 -1.94 6.00 8.37
N MET A 225 -0.81 5.30 8.56
CA MET A 225 -0.61 4.36 9.67
C MET A 225 0.76 4.52 10.36
N PRO A 226 1.11 5.72 10.87
CA PRO A 226 2.46 6.01 11.36
C PRO A 226 2.92 5.10 12.51
N HIS A 227 2.03 4.74 13.44
CA HIS A 227 2.35 3.84 14.55
C HIS A 227 2.67 2.42 14.08
N ALA A 228 1.81 1.84 13.23
CA ALA A 228 2.06 0.51 12.67
C ALA A 228 3.32 0.51 11.79
N THR A 229 3.52 1.56 11.00
CA THR A 229 4.74 1.76 10.19
C THR A 229 5.98 1.72 11.09
N ARG A 230 5.98 2.43 12.23
CA ARG A 230 7.08 2.41 13.20
C ARG A 230 7.35 1.00 13.73
N THR A 231 6.32 0.35 14.28
CA THR A 231 6.45 -0.97 14.90
C THR A 231 6.98 -2.00 13.92
N ILE A 232 6.43 -2.03 12.69
CA ILE A 232 6.83 -3.01 11.68
C ILE A 232 8.26 -2.72 11.22
N ILE A 233 8.61 -1.48 10.84
CA ILE A 233 9.97 -1.17 10.36
C ILE A 233 11.02 -1.48 11.44
N ALA A 234 10.73 -1.17 12.71
CA ALA A 234 11.63 -1.47 13.82
C ALA A 234 11.90 -2.98 13.96
N ASP A 235 10.87 -3.82 13.84
CA ASP A 235 11.03 -5.29 13.85
C ASP A 235 11.81 -5.79 12.62
N LEU A 236 11.51 -5.27 11.43
CA LEU A 236 12.14 -5.69 10.17
C LEU A 236 13.64 -5.39 10.14
N ILE A 237 14.06 -4.21 10.62
CA ILE A 237 15.47 -3.76 10.66
C ILE A 237 16.19 -4.23 11.94
N GLU A 238 15.48 -4.93 12.83
CA GLU A 238 15.99 -5.37 14.13
C GLU A 238 16.59 -4.22 14.95
N MET A 239 15.80 -3.17 15.15
CA MET A 239 16.16 -2.04 16.01
C MET A 239 15.13 -1.83 17.13
N PRO A 240 15.55 -1.28 18.29
CA PRO A 240 14.60 -0.90 19.33
C PRO A 240 13.56 0.07 18.78
N GLU A 241 12.28 -0.18 19.04
CA GLU A 241 11.20 0.69 18.55
C GLU A 241 11.34 2.13 19.09
N SER A 242 11.96 2.31 20.26
CA SER A 242 12.29 3.63 20.84
C SER A 242 13.28 4.45 20.02
N ASP A 243 14.04 3.81 19.14
CA ASP A 243 15.07 4.44 18.32
C ASP A 243 14.54 4.87 16.95
N LEU A 244 13.27 4.57 16.65
CA LEU A 244 12.57 5.00 15.44
C LEU A 244 11.36 5.89 15.79
N ARG A 245 11.35 7.10 15.24
CA ARG A 245 10.18 7.99 15.24
C ARG A 245 9.59 8.04 13.84
N VAL A 246 8.28 7.83 13.71
CA VAL A 246 7.56 8.01 12.43
C VAL A 246 6.63 9.22 12.52
N ILE A 247 6.67 10.08 11.50
CA ILE A 247 5.86 11.29 11.38
C ILE A 247 5.09 11.24 10.06
N ALA A 248 3.76 11.36 10.12
CA ALA A 248 2.93 11.67 8.95
C ALA A 248 2.65 13.18 8.97
N PRO A 249 3.18 13.97 8.02
CA PRO A 249 2.94 15.40 7.97
C PRO A 249 1.66 15.69 7.15
N ASP A 250 1.59 16.78 6.39
CA ASP A 250 0.49 16.95 5.42
C ASP A 250 0.62 15.86 4.33
N VAL A 251 -0.49 15.18 4.01
CA VAL A 251 -0.54 14.08 3.03
C VAL A 251 -1.49 14.45 1.90
N GLY A 252 -0.97 14.49 0.67
CA GLY A 252 -1.71 14.90 -0.54
C GLY A 252 -2.60 13.80 -1.12
N GLY A 253 -3.44 13.21 -0.27
CA GLY A 253 -4.32 12.08 -0.59
C GLY A 253 -3.65 10.73 -0.34
N GLY A 254 -4.48 9.73 -0.03
CA GLY A 254 -4.03 8.35 0.23
C GLY A 254 -5.05 7.31 -0.19
N PHE A 255 -6.33 7.52 0.15
CA PHE A 255 -7.47 6.68 -0.29
C PHE A 255 -7.26 5.18 -0.05
N GLY A 256 -6.53 4.83 1.01
CA GLY A 256 -6.19 3.45 1.37
C GLY A 256 -4.85 2.96 0.82
N GLN A 257 -4.33 3.52 -0.27
CA GLN A 257 -3.01 3.15 -0.81
C GLN A 257 -1.87 3.44 0.19
N LYS A 258 -2.01 4.48 1.02
CA LYS A 258 -1.05 4.84 2.08
C LYS A 258 -1.36 4.15 3.43
N MET A 259 -2.20 3.11 3.45
CA MET A 259 -2.45 2.22 4.59
C MET A 259 -1.73 0.86 4.44
N SER A 260 -0.64 0.83 3.68
CA SER A 260 0.21 -0.33 3.46
C SER A 260 1.67 0.07 3.70
N LEU A 261 2.48 -0.87 4.19
CA LEU A 261 3.91 -0.61 4.40
C LEU A 261 4.63 -0.72 3.05
N ALA A 262 5.20 0.38 2.59
CA ALA A 262 6.06 0.41 1.40
C ALA A 262 7.45 -0.15 1.75
N ALA A 263 7.96 -1.08 0.95
CA ALA A 263 9.32 -1.61 1.09
C ALA A 263 10.38 -0.49 1.03
N GLU A 264 10.10 0.53 0.23
CA GLU A 264 10.94 1.72 0.10
C GLU A 264 11.14 2.46 1.43
N PHE A 265 10.14 2.46 2.32
CA PHE A 265 10.24 3.08 3.64
C PHE A 265 11.20 2.31 4.56
N VAL A 266 11.26 0.98 4.42
CA VAL A 266 12.21 0.13 5.14
C VAL A 266 13.63 0.45 4.69
N VAL A 267 13.88 0.46 3.37
CA VAL A 267 15.20 0.74 2.79
C VAL A 267 15.71 2.13 3.18
N VAL A 268 14.89 3.17 3.05
CA VAL A 268 15.27 4.55 3.39
C VAL A 268 15.61 4.70 4.88
N THR A 269 14.86 4.03 5.75
CA THR A 269 15.12 4.03 7.20
C THR A 269 16.42 3.30 7.52
N TRP A 270 16.65 2.13 6.91
CA TRP A 270 17.88 1.36 7.07
C TRP A 270 19.09 2.16 6.59
N LEU A 271 19.00 2.79 5.41
CA LEU A 271 20.07 3.63 4.85
C LEU A 271 20.42 4.82 5.76
N ALA A 272 19.42 5.53 6.30
CA ALA A 272 19.67 6.64 7.20
C ALA A 272 20.46 6.20 8.45
N ARG A 273 20.10 5.03 9.02
CA ARG A 273 20.82 4.43 10.17
C ARG A 273 22.24 4.01 9.80
N THR A 274 22.41 3.31 8.68
CA THR A 274 23.69 2.74 8.24
C THR A 274 24.67 3.83 7.83
N LEU A 275 24.21 4.82 7.04
CA LEU A 275 25.01 5.92 6.54
C LEU A 275 25.11 7.09 7.53
N LYS A 276 24.34 7.04 8.63
CA LYS A 276 24.29 8.08 9.68
C LYS A 276 24.03 9.47 9.10
N THR A 277 23.07 9.56 8.17
CA THR A 277 22.75 10.79 7.42
C THR A 277 21.25 10.91 7.15
N SER A 278 20.82 11.95 6.43
CA SER A 278 19.45 12.06 5.91
C SER A 278 19.33 11.49 4.49
N VAL A 279 18.29 10.71 4.28
CA VAL A 279 18.02 9.96 3.04
C VAL A 279 16.57 10.19 2.64
N ALA A 280 16.34 10.56 1.37
CA ALA A 280 15.00 10.75 0.82
C ALA A 280 14.74 9.86 -0.40
N TRP A 281 13.49 9.43 -0.51
CA TRP A 281 12.90 8.83 -1.71
C TRP A 281 11.58 9.53 -1.99
N VAL A 282 11.37 9.90 -3.25
CA VAL A 282 10.10 10.44 -3.75
C VAL A 282 9.73 9.64 -4.98
N GLU A 283 8.62 8.93 -4.89
CA GLU A 283 8.06 8.14 -5.97
C GLU A 283 7.66 9.05 -7.15
N ASP A 284 7.93 8.63 -8.39
CA ASP A 284 7.34 9.27 -9.56
C ASP A 284 5.94 8.70 -9.91
N ARG A 285 5.22 9.33 -10.85
CA ARG A 285 3.88 8.86 -11.21
C ARG A 285 3.89 7.47 -11.84
N ARG A 286 4.93 7.12 -12.61
CA ARG A 286 5.05 5.81 -13.26
C ARG A 286 5.26 4.72 -12.22
N GLU A 287 6.16 4.92 -11.27
CA GLU A 287 6.35 4.05 -10.10
C GLU A 287 5.04 3.87 -9.33
N ASN A 288 4.28 4.95 -9.10
CA ASN A 288 2.98 4.86 -8.45
C ASN A 288 1.96 4.04 -9.25
N LEU A 289 2.04 4.01 -10.58
CA LEU A 289 1.14 3.22 -11.40
C LEU A 289 1.50 1.73 -11.45
N ILE A 290 2.78 1.37 -11.31
CA ILE A 290 3.23 -0.01 -11.49
C ILE A 290 3.58 -0.74 -10.19
N ALA A 291 3.95 0.00 -9.14
CA ALA A 291 4.54 -0.58 -7.92
C ALA A 291 3.82 -0.21 -6.63
N CYS A 292 2.74 0.58 -6.70
CA CYS A 292 1.92 0.85 -5.53
C CYS A 292 0.94 -0.31 -5.25
N PHE A 293 0.13 -0.12 -4.21
CA PHE A 293 -0.95 -1.04 -3.84
C PHE A 293 -2.19 -0.77 -4.69
N HIS A 294 -2.60 -1.77 -5.47
CA HIS A 294 -3.84 -1.75 -6.24
C HIS A 294 -4.98 -2.42 -5.47
N SER A 295 -6.22 -2.23 -5.91
CA SER A 295 -7.39 -2.82 -5.25
C SER A 295 -8.52 -3.11 -6.23
N ARG A 296 -9.59 -3.72 -5.71
CA ARG A 296 -10.90 -3.92 -6.39
C ARG A 296 -10.89 -4.86 -7.58
N ASP A 297 -9.80 -5.55 -7.85
CA ASP A 297 -9.76 -6.59 -8.87
C ASP A 297 -10.48 -7.84 -8.36
N GLN A 298 -11.75 -7.99 -8.74
CA GLN A 298 -12.60 -9.09 -8.29
C GLN A 298 -13.64 -9.50 -9.33
N SER A 299 -13.95 -10.80 -9.34
CA SER A 299 -15.07 -11.41 -10.04
C SER A 299 -16.09 -11.87 -9.00
N ILE A 300 -17.35 -11.50 -9.19
CA ILE A 300 -18.41 -11.71 -8.21
C ILE A 300 -19.61 -12.35 -8.93
N SER A 301 -19.97 -13.57 -8.53
CA SER A 301 -21.25 -14.21 -8.89
C SER A 301 -22.22 -14.03 -7.73
N LEU A 302 -23.29 -13.26 -7.94
CA LEU A 302 -24.36 -13.04 -6.96
C LEU A 302 -25.63 -13.77 -7.38
N GLU A 303 -26.31 -14.40 -6.43
CA GLU A 303 -27.63 -14.98 -6.63
C GLU A 303 -28.59 -14.55 -5.52
N GLY A 304 -29.66 -13.86 -5.90
CA GLY A 304 -30.73 -13.44 -4.99
C GLY A 304 -31.97 -14.29 -5.17
N ALA A 305 -32.52 -14.78 -4.06
CA ALA A 305 -33.82 -15.43 -3.99
C ALA A 305 -34.89 -14.44 -3.55
N PHE A 306 -35.98 -14.35 -4.31
CA PHE A 306 -37.06 -13.39 -4.10
C PHE A 306 -38.40 -14.09 -3.90
N ASP A 307 -39.23 -13.53 -3.02
CA ASP A 307 -40.64 -13.89 -2.88
C ASP A 307 -41.52 -13.15 -3.92
N PRO A 308 -42.84 -13.44 -4.01
CA PRO A 308 -43.73 -12.76 -4.95
C PRO A 308 -43.89 -11.26 -4.74
N ASP A 309 -43.56 -10.74 -3.55
CA ASP A 309 -43.63 -9.32 -3.19
C ASP A 309 -42.29 -8.60 -3.44
N ALA A 310 -41.37 -9.25 -4.17
CA ALA A 310 -40.01 -8.77 -4.47
C ALA A 310 -39.11 -8.56 -3.25
N LYS A 311 -39.37 -9.24 -2.13
CA LYS A 311 -38.45 -9.24 -0.98
C LYS A 311 -37.35 -10.27 -1.18
N VAL A 312 -36.12 -9.89 -0.81
CA VAL A 312 -34.98 -10.83 -0.76
C VAL A 312 -35.17 -11.77 0.43
N ILE A 313 -35.26 -13.07 0.17
CA ILE A 313 -35.38 -14.12 1.18
C ILE A 313 -34.13 -15.01 1.29
N GLY A 314 -33.21 -14.89 0.33
CA GLY A 314 -31.92 -15.54 0.34
C GLY A 314 -30.93 -14.81 -0.56
N PHE A 315 -29.64 -14.87 -0.20
CA PHE A 315 -28.57 -14.24 -0.96
C PHE A 315 -27.31 -15.10 -0.88
N ALA A 316 -26.77 -15.49 -2.04
CA ALA A 316 -25.48 -16.14 -2.18
C ALA A 316 -24.52 -15.25 -2.97
N ALA A 317 -23.25 -15.30 -2.61
CA ALA A 317 -22.17 -14.62 -3.30
C ALA A 317 -20.96 -15.55 -3.37
N ASP A 318 -20.39 -15.68 -4.55
CA ASP A 318 -19.06 -16.22 -4.76
C ASP A 318 -18.15 -15.08 -5.23
N ILE A 319 -17.03 -14.88 -4.54
CA ILE A 319 -16.14 -13.73 -4.74
C ILE A 319 -14.72 -14.24 -4.87
N VAL A 320 -14.13 -14.01 -6.04
CA VAL A 320 -12.73 -14.32 -6.32
C VAL A 320 -11.99 -13.00 -6.54
N ALA A 321 -10.95 -12.74 -5.75
CA ALA A 321 -10.19 -11.50 -5.80
C ALA A 321 -8.73 -11.75 -6.23
N ASP A 322 -8.24 -10.95 -7.17
CA ASP A 322 -6.82 -10.91 -7.52
C ASP A 322 -6.10 -9.97 -6.56
N VAL A 323 -5.30 -10.54 -5.67
CA VAL A 323 -4.51 -9.81 -4.66
C VAL A 323 -3.07 -9.53 -5.10
N GLY A 324 -2.67 -9.98 -6.29
CA GLY A 324 -1.28 -9.90 -6.74
C GLY A 324 -0.35 -10.90 -6.06
N ALA A 325 0.95 -10.56 -6.04
CA ALA A 325 2.00 -11.51 -5.66
C ALA A 325 2.17 -11.70 -4.15
N TYR A 326 1.73 -10.77 -3.30
CA TYR A 326 2.00 -10.79 -1.85
C TYR A 326 0.71 -10.51 -1.07
N SER A 327 0.67 -10.83 0.24
CA SER A 327 -0.53 -10.67 1.08
C SER A 327 -0.39 -9.68 2.22
#